data_AF-A0A7Y3M6U8-F1
#
_entry.id   AF-A0A7Y3M6U8-F1
#
_cell.length_a   1.000
_cell.length_b   1.000
_cell.length_c   1.000
_cell.angle_alpha   90.00
_cell.angle_beta   90.00
_cell.angle_gamma   90.00
#
_symmetry.space_group_name_H-M   'P 1'
#
loop_
_entity.id
_entity.type
_entity.pdbx_description
1 polymer ?
#
loop_
_entity_poly.entity_id
_entity_poly.type
_entity_poly.pdbx_seq_one_letter_code
_entity_poly.pdbx_strand_id
1 'polypeptide(L)' 'MPKYCFADFGAEAIAAPDASFDVVMLFKSLHHVPVQMMDAALNEIARVLKPDGTAYISEPVFAGGVQRGDPTVSR' A
#
# COMPACT_ATOMS: atom_id res chain seq x y z
N MET A 1 23.91 -9.76 -7.43
CA MET A 1 22.76 -9.96 -6.54
C MET A 1 21.47 -9.64 -7.29
N PRO A 2 20.36 -10.34 -7.07
CA PRO A 2 19.09 -10.03 -7.72
C PRO A 2 18.62 -8.62 -7.32
N LYS A 3 17.97 -7.92 -8.25
CA LYS A 3 17.47 -6.54 -8.05
C LYS A 3 16.09 -6.49 -7.38
N TYR A 4 15.47 -7.65 -7.17
CA TYR A 4 14.12 -7.80 -6.63
C TYR A 4 14.03 -9.07 -5.78
N CYS A 5 13.10 -9.06 -4.82
CA CYS A 5 12.77 -10.17 -3.95
C CYS A 5 11.25 -10.25 -3.83
N PHE A 6 10.71 -11.47 -3.74
CA PHE A 6 9.31 -11.71 -3.46
C PHE A 6 9.21 -12.41 -2.09
N ALA A 7 8.24 -12.00 -1.29
CA ALA A 7 7.98 -12.54 0.05
C ALA A 7 6.47 -12.61 0.29
N ASP A 8 6.05 -13.48 1.20
CA ASP A 8 4.65 -13.72 1.55
C ASP A 8 4.41 -13.33 3.03
N PHE A 9 3.49 -12.40 3.25
CA PHE A 9 3.10 -11.88 4.56
C PHE A 9 1.81 -11.07 4.47
N GLY A 10 1.12 -10.91 5.61
CA GLY A 10 0.03 -9.94 5.76
C GLY A 10 0.55 -8.50 5.88
N ALA A 11 -0.26 -7.52 5.51
CA ALA A 11 0.12 -6.11 5.63
C ALA A 11 0.33 -5.69 7.09
N GLU A 12 -0.31 -6.39 8.03
CA GLU A 12 -0.18 -6.25 9.48
C GLU A 12 1.05 -6.93 10.08
N ALA A 13 1.87 -7.61 9.26
CA ALA A 13 3.08 -8.30 9.71
C ALA A 13 4.16 -8.36 8.60
N ILE A 14 4.67 -7.19 8.18
CA ILE A 14 5.63 -7.11 7.07
C ILE A 14 6.97 -7.70 7.51
N ALA A 15 7.40 -8.78 6.88
CA ALA A 15 8.66 -9.47 7.17
C ALA A 15 9.89 -8.73 6.63
N ALA A 16 10.05 -7.45 7.00
CA ALA A 16 11.16 -6.58 6.66
C ALA A 16 11.62 -5.77 7.89
N PRO A 17 12.91 -5.40 7.99
CA PRO A 17 13.39 -4.56 9.08
C PRO A 17 12.79 -3.15 9.03
N ASP A 18 12.84 -2.47 10.18
CA ASP A 18 12.46 -1.06 10.30
C ASP A 18 13.27 -0.18 9.35
N ALA A 19 12.69 0.93 8.88
CA ALA A 19 13.37 1.94 8.08
C ALA A 19 14.15 1.38 6.86
N SER A 20 13.63 0.35 6.21
CA SER A 20 14.30 -0.33 5.09
C SER A 20 13.97 0.30 3.73
N PHE A 21 12.81 0.96 3.61
CA PHE A 21 12.31 1.44 2.32
C PHE A 21 12.18 2.96 2.27
N ASP A 22 12.61 3.55 1.16
CA ASP A 22 12.34 4.96 0.85
C ASP A 22 10.90 5.17 0.37
N VAL A 23 10.32 4.17 -0.31
CA VAL A 23 8.96 4.23 -0.85
C VAL A 23 8.27 2.89 -0.65
N VAL A 24 7.02 2.92 -0.16
CA VAL A 24 6.09 1.78 -0.14
C VAL A 24 4.90 2.12 -1.02
N MET A 25 4.54 1.23 -1.94
CA MET A 25 3.46 1.44 -2.91
C MET A 25 2.36 0.40 -2.73
N LEU A 26 1.12 0.87 -2.60
CA LEU A 26 -0.08 0.05 -2.55
C LEU A 26 -0.98 0.45 -3.72
N PHE A 27 -1.29 -0.52 -4.57
CA PHE A 27 -2.17 -0.33 -5.72
C PHE A 27 -3.36 -1.25 -5.58
N LYS A 28 -4.52 -0.68 -5.22
CA LYS A 28 -5.78 -1.41 -5.04
C LYS A 28 -5.60 -2.62 -4.11
N SER A 29 -4.85 -2.45 -3.02
CA SER A 29 -4.54 -3.55 -2.10
C SER A 29 -4.99 -3.28 -0.67
N LEU A 30 -4.97 -2.02 -0.22
CA LEU A 30 -5.28 -1.68 1.17
C LEU A 30 -6.74 -2.04 1.53
N HIS A 31 -7.68 -1.88 0.60
CA HIS A 31 -9.09 -2.23 0.83
C HIS A 31 -9.36 -3.74 1.03
N HIS A 32 -8.36 -4.60 0.84
CA HIS A 32 -8.47 -6.02 1.16
C HIS A 32 -8.11 -6.33 2.62
N VAL A 33 -7.45 -5.39 3.32
CA VAL A 33 -7.12 -5.55 4.75
C VAL A 33 -8.40 -5.50 5.57
N PRO A 34 -8.66 -6.50 6.43
CA PRO A 34 -9.81 -6.44 7.34
C PRO A 34 -9.73 -5.19 8.23
N VAL A 35 -10.85 -4.49 8.42
CA VAL A 35 -10.88 -3.19 9.13
C VAL A 35 -10.22 -3.26 10.50
N GLN A 36 -10.45 -4.34 11.25
CA GLN A 36 -9.85 -4.54 12.57
C GLN A 36 -8.30 -4.63 12.56
N MET A 37 -7.70 -4.96 11.42
CA MET A 37 -6.25 -5.06 11.22
C MET A 37 -5.66 -3.81 10.53
N MET A 38 -6.50 -2.84 10.12
CA MET A 38 -6.05 -1.69 9.33
C MET A 38 -5.00 -0.84 10.05
N ASP A 39 -5.21 -0.57 11.34
CA ASP A 39 -4.25 0.19 12.15
C ASP A 39 -2.90 -0.53 12.24
N ALA A 40 -2.91 -1.85 12.44
CA ALA A 40 -1.69 -2.66 12.45
C ALA A 40 -0.98 -2.63 11.10
N ALA A 41 -1.72 -2.73 9.99
CA ALA A 41 -1.16 -2.65 8.65
C ALA A 41 -0.54 -1.28 8.35
N LEU A 42 -1.21 -0.19 8.71
CA LEU A 42 -0.67 1.16 8.52
C LEU A 42 0.56 1.41 9.41
N ASN A 43 0.56 0.88 10.63
CA ASN A 43 1.73 0.93 11.52
C ASN A 43 2.92 0.15 10.96
N GLU A 44 2.70 -1.03 10.38
CA GLU A 44 3.77 -1.80 9.75
C GLU A 44 4.32 -1.10 8.50
N ILE A 45 3.45 -0.52 7.65
CA ILE A 45 3.87 0.29 6.51
C ILE A 45 4.74 1.46 6.99
N ALA A 46 4.33 2.16 8.06
CA ALA A 46 5.11 3.24 8.64
C ALA A 46 6.44 2.75 9.25
N ARG A 47 6.45 1.59 9.93
CA ARG A 47 7.64 0.99 10.55
C ARG A 47 8.73 0.69 9.53
N VAL A 48 8.35 0.11 8.39
CA VAL A 48 9.32 -0.28 7.36
C VAL A 48 9.80 0.89 6.49
N LEU A 49 9.08 2.03 6.53
CA LEU A 49 9.52 3.27 5.90
C LEU A 49 10.63 3.95 6.70
N LYS A 50 11.59 4.53 6.00
CA LYS A 50 12.57 5.46 6.60
C LYS A 50 11.84 6.71 7.15
N PRO A 51 12.46 7.50 8.06
CA PRO A 51 11.85 8.70 8.61
C PRO A 51 11.32 9.70 7.56
N ASP A 52 11.99 9.82 6.42
CA ASP A 52 11.58 10.68 5.29
C ASP A 52 10.96 9.88 4.12
N GLY A 53 10.59 8.62 4.38
CA GLY A 53 10.01 7.73 3.38
C GLY A 53 8.57 8.08 3.05
N THR A 54 8.10 7.66 1.87
CA THR A 54 6.74 7.94 1.39
C THR A 54 5.92 6.67 1.20
N ALA A 55 4.71 6.66 1.74
CA ALA A 55 3.67 5.71 1.35
C ALA A 55 2.84 6.31 0.21
N TYR A 56 2.77 5.62 -0.93
CA TYR A 56 1.84 5.93 -2.02
C TYR A 56 0.71 4.91 -2.05
N ILE A 57 -0.52 5.37 -1.83
CA ILE A 57 -1.70 4.52 -1.68
C ILE A 57 -2.74 4.93 -2.73
N SER A 58 -3.01 4.04 -3.68
CA SER A 58 -3.97 4.25 -4.76
C SER A 58 -5.13 3.26 -4.62
N GLU A 59 -6.24 3.73 -4.08
CA GLU A 59 -7.39 2.91 -3.69
C GLU A 59 -8.68 3.39 -4.37
N PRO A 60 -9.66 2.49 -4.61
CA PRO A 60 -10.95 2.90 -5.13
C PRO A 60 -11.69 3.76 -4.10
N VAL A 61 -12.04 5.00 -4.48
CA VAL A 61 -12.95 5.82 -3.69
C VAL A 61 -14.38 5.38 -4.00
N PHE A 62 -15.05 4.72 -3.06
CA PHE A 62 -16.46 4.35 -3.18
C PHE A 62 -17.37 5.57 -2.92
N ALA A 63 -17.32 6.55 -3.83
CA ALA A 63 -18.27 7.67 -3.90
C ALA A 63 -19.42 7.40 -4.89
N GLY A 64 -19.90 6.16 -4.96
CA GLY A 64 -21.14 5.78 -5.66
C GLY A 64 -21.09 5.64 -7.19
N GLY A 65 -19.97 5.93 -7.85
CA GLY A 65 -19.81 5.75 -9.30
C GLY A 65 -19.07 4.46 -9.68
N VAL A 66 -19.58 3.72 -10.65
CA VAL A 66 -18.82 2.64 -11.32
C VAL A 66 -17.54 3.24 -11.90
N GLN A 67 -16.37 2.71 -11.51
CA GLN A 67 -15.08 3.00 -12.14
C GLN A 67 -15.00 2.35 -13.54
N ARG A 68 -15.89 2.69 -14.46
CA ARG A 68 -15.55 2.61 -15.90
C ARG A 68 -14.73 3.86 -16.17
N GLY A 69 -13.58 3.69 -16.84
CA GLY A 69 -12.76 4.83 -17.25
C GLY A 69 -13.65 5.89 -17.87
N ASP A 70 -13.71 7.05 -17.21
CA ASP A 70 -14.46 8.18 -17.67
C ASP A 70 -13.87 8.62 -19.03
N PRO A 71 -14.62 8.51 -20.14
CA PRO A 71 -14.12 8.91 -21.46
C PRO A 71 -13.87 10.42 -21.58
N THR A 72 -14.24 11.22 -20.56
CA THR A 72 -14.10 12.69 -20.58
C THR A 72 -12.80 13.22 -19.98
N VAL A 73 -11.99 12.38 -19.32
CA VAL A 73 -10.60 12.73 -19.00
C VAL A 73 -9.77 12.49 -20.26
N SER A 74 -9.65 13.55 -21.06
CA SER A 74 -8.87 13.58 -22.30
C SER A 74 -7.42 13.15 -22.05
N ARG A 75 -6.91 12.41 -23.03
CA ARG A 75 -5.50 11.98 -23.20
C ARG A 75 -4.50 13.13 -23.04
#